data_AF-A0A937TXJ1-F1
#
_entry.id   AF-A0A937TXJ1-F1
#
_cell.length_a   1.000
_cell.length_b   1.000
_cell.length_c   1.000
_cell.angle_alpha   90.00
_cell.angle_beta   90.00
_cell.angle_gamma   90.00
#
_symmetry.space_group_name_H-M   'P 1'
#
loop_
_entity.id
_entity.type
_entity.pdbx_description
1 polymer ?
#
loop_
_entity_poly.entity_id
_entity_poly.type
_entity_poly.pdbx_seq_one_letter_code
_entity_poly.pdbx_strand_id
1 'polypeptide(L)'
;MKRVAWLVLVAGLTAVLAAPSWAAAREGGRKGERGGETQSELDLLVSECKLTQEQQTALAEKVKAKEAAVAAWNEANADKIKAAEDAASEARTSGDAEARKKAGAATRAIQTERAAAAAQADADILTVLTDDQKNVWAGYQLCQATLRRYQRLGLEEEQVAKVKAACAVAAKELTAIEGDDKDAKKERSAVDGKLRWAIEAIILTPDQRQAMEAASAGRTRGKAAETPETPAPETPEAPQ
;
A
#
# COMPACT_ATOMS: atom_id res chain seq x y z
N MET A 1 3.31 56.52 -29.70
CA MET A 1 4.72 56.82 -30.05
C MET A 1 5.55 55.55 -29.86
N LYS A 2 6.29 55.16 -30.93
CA LYS A 2 7.52 54.34 -31.00
C LYS A 2 7.57 53.04 -30.16
N ARG A 3 7.28 51.85 -30.72
CA ARG A 3 8.24 50.90 -31.38
C ARG A 3 9.63 50.86 -30.73
N VAL A 4 10.03 49.70 -30.19
CA VAL A 4 11.31 49.02 -30.50
C VAL A 4 11.15 47.51 -30.24
N ALA A 5 11.34 46.72 -31.30
CA ALA A 5 11.57 45.28 -31.28
C ALA A 5 13.05 45.00 -30.98
N TRP A 6 13.38 43.99 -30.19
CA TRP A 6 14.68 43.32 -30.29
C TRP A 6 14.50 41.80 -30.21
N LEU A 7 14.96 41.18 -31.29
CA LEU A 7 15.01 39.75 -31.57
C LEU A 7 16.50 39.42 -31.45
N VAL A 8 16.90 38.63 -30.46
CA VAL A 8 18.24 38.06 -30.39
C VAL A 8 18.12 36.57 -30.20
N LEU A 9 18.54 35.88 -31.24
CA LEU A 9 18.69 34.46 -31.38
C LEU A 9 20.13 34.13 -30.96
N VAL A 10 20.30 33.33 -29.90
CA VAL A 10 21.58 32.70 -29.58
C VAL A 10 21.33 31.21 -29.39
N ALA A 11 21.83 30.46 -30.36
CA ALA A 11 22.06 29.02 -30.27
C ALA A 11 23.09 28.75 -29.17
N GLY A 12 22.77 27.85 -28.25
CA GLY A 12 23.64 27.40 -27.18
C GLY A 12 23.43 25.91 -26.93
N LEU A 13 24.18 25.12 -27.67
CA LEU A 13 24.36 23.68 -27.51
C LEU A 13 24.91 23.40 -26.09
N THR A 14 24.13 22.77 -25.21
CA THR A 14 24.64 22.22 -23.94
C THR A 14 24.52 20.71 -23.92
N ALA A 15 25.67 20.10 -23.66
CA ALA A 15 25.97 18.69 -23.76
C ALA A 15 25.13 17.83 -22.81
N VAL A 16 24.63 16.71 -23.35
CA VAL A 16 24.17 15.57 -22.57
C VAL A 16 25.38 14.97 -21.86
N LEU A 17 25.56 15.32 -20.58
CA LEU A 17 26.46 14.58 -19.68
C LEU A 17 25.74 13.29 -19.28
N ALA A 18 26.11 12.20 -19.96
CA ALA A 18 25.83 10.86 -19.49
C ALA A 18 26.56 10.65 -18.16
N ALA A 19 25.80 10.61 -17.06
CA ALA A 19 26.33 10.16 -15.78
C ALA A 19 26.70 8.67 -15.88
N PRO A 20 27.89 8.24 -15.41
CA PRO A 20 28.26 6.85 -15.40
C PRO A 20 27.38 6.08 -14.41
N SER A 21 26.66 5.11 -14.93
CA SER A 21 25.90 4.09 -14.22
C SER A 21 26.82 3.27 -13.29
N TRP A 22 26.93 3.67 -12.04
CA TRP A 22 27.37 2.78 -10.96
C TRP A 22 26.23 1.83 -10.59
N ALA A 23 26.05 0.80 -11.41
CA ALA A 23 25.17 -0.32 -11.11
C ALA A 23 25.66 -1.59 -11.83
N ALA A 24 26.83 -2.10 -11.45
CA ALA A 24 27.22 -3.48 -11.74
C ALA A 24 28.40 -3.88 -10.84
N ALA A 25 28.12 -4.60 -9.75
CA ALA A 25 28.95 -5.65 -9.16
C ALA A 25 28.51 -5.96 -7.71
N ARG A 26 27.39 -6.65 -7.57
CA ARG A 26 27.17 -7.60 -6.46
C ARG A 26 26.44 -8.82 -7.04
N GLU A 27 27.19 -9.60 -7.81
CA GLU A 27 26.87 -11.00 -8.06
C GLU A 27 27.13 -11.79 -6.78
N GLY A 28 26.10 -12.50 -6.31
CA GLY A 28 26.22 -13.47 -5.22
C GLY A 28 25.03 -13.46 -4.26
N GLY A 29 23.88 -14.00 -4.67
CA GLY A 29 22.81 -14.27 -3.72
C GLY A 29 21.44 -14.59 -4.31
N ARG A 30 21.23 -15.86 -4.68
CA ARG A 30 19.96 -16.64 -4.69
C ARG A 30 18.61 -15.93 -4.98
N LYS A 31 17.83 -16.61 -5.85
CA LYS A 31 16.41 -17.02 -5.69
C LYS A 31 15.38 -16.34 -6.62
N GLY A 32 15.09 -17.05 -7.73
CA GLY A 32 13.79 -17.05 -8.39
C GLY A 32 13.48 -15.84 -9.26
N GLU A 33 13.57 -16.03 -10.58
CA GLU A 33 12.91 -15.19 -11.57
C GLU A 33 11.39 -15.23 -11.34
N ARG A 34 10.90 -14.37 -10.44
CA ARG A 34 9.54 -13.81 -10.54
C ARG A 34 9.61 -12.61 -11.47
N GLY A 35 9.98 -12.88 -12.73
CA GLY A 35 10.02 -11.90 -13.81
C GLY A 35 8.69 -11.80 -14.56
N GLY A 36 7.56 -11.89 -13.85
CA GLY A 36 6.31 -11.43 -14.43
C GLY A 36 6.36 -9.92 -14.44
N GLU A 37 6.22 -9.27 -15.60
CA GLU A 37 5.95 -7.84 -15.67
C GLU A 37 4.80 -7.56 -14.70
N THR A 38 5.09 -6.86 -13.61
CA THR A 38 4.05 -6.38 -12.71
C THR A 38 3.19 -5.45 -13.53
N GLN A 39 1.99 -5.92 -13.91
CA GLN A 39 1.01 -5.10 -14.60
C GLN A 39 0.92 -3.76 -13.88
N SER A 40 1.07 -2.67 -14.62
CA SER A 40 0.98 -1.35 -14.02
C SER A 40 -0.43 -1.15 -13.46
N GLU A 41 -0.58 -0.29 -12.45
CA GLU A 41 -1.90 0.05 -11.92
C GLU A 41 -2.83 0.57 -13.04
N LEU A 42 -2.26 1.25 -14.03
CA LEU A 42 -2.95 1.70 -15.23
C LEU A 42 -3.51 0.53 -16.04
N ASP A 43 -2.69 -0.49 -16.34
CA ASP A 43 -3.14 -1.65 -17.14
C ASP A 43 -4.30 -2.37 -16.46
N LEU A 44 -4.23 -2.51 -15.14
CA LEU A 44 -5.30 -3.10 -14.35
C LEU A 44 -6.58 -2.27 -14.42
N LEU A 45 -6.47 -0.96 -14.24
CA LEU A 45 -7.61 -0.05 -14.29
C LEU A 45 -8.27 -0.06 -15.67
N VAL A 46 -7.47 -0.04 -16.74
CA VAL A 46 -7.95 -0.15 -18.13
C VAL A 46 -8.73 -1.45 -18.35
N SER A 47 -8.16 -2.59 -17.91
CA SER A 47 -8.77 -3.91 -18.11
C SER A 47 -10.05 -4.11 -17.30
N GLU A 48 -10.08 -3.72 -16.02
CA GLU A 48 -11.21 -3.99 -15.12
C GLU A 48 -12.37 -3.01 -15.37
N CYS A 49 -12.07 -1.74 -15.62
CA CYS A 49 -13.10 -0.71 -15.87
C CYS A 49 -13.52 -0.62 -17.34
N LYS A 50 -12.90 -1.41 -18.24
CA LYS A 50 -13.18 -1.44 -19.69
C LYS A 50 -13.16 -0.03 -20.29
N LEU A 51 -12.06 0.69 -20.05
CA LEU A 51 -11.95 2.11 -20.42
C LEU A 51 -11.97 2.32 -21.94
N THR A 52 -12.62 3.38 -22.39
CA THR A 52 -12.56 3.83 -23.78
C THR A 52 -11.17 4.37 -24.14
N GLN A 53 -10.84 4.44 -25.42
CA GLN A 53 -9.54 4.98 -25.87
C GLN A 53 -9.32 6.44 -25.40
N GLU A 54 -10.38 7.23 -25.37
CA GLU A 54 -10.35 8.61 -24.86
C GLU A 54 -10.04 8.64 -23.37
N GLN A 55 -10.70 7.80 -22.57
CA GLN A 55 -10.43 7.66 -21.13
C GLN A 55 -9.00 7.18 -20.87
N GLN A 56 -8.50 6.21 -21.64
CA GLN A 56 -7.13 5.71 -21.53
C GLN A 56 -6.10 6.82 -21.77
N THR A 57 -6.32 7.66 -22.78
CA THR A 57 -5.43 8.79 -23.10
C THR A 57 -5.44 9.83 -21.98
N ALA A 58 -6.62 10.24 -21.52
CA ALA A 58 -6.77 11.21 -20.43
C ALA A 58 -6.18 10.67 -19.10
N LEU A 59 -6.32 9.37 -18.85
CA LEU A 59 -5.77 8.72 -17.68
C LEU A 59 -4.24 8.65 -17.73
N ALA A 60 -3.64 8.35 -18.89
CA ALA A 60 -2.19 8.31 -19.05
C ALA A 60 -1.52 9.65 -18.72
N GLU A 61 -2.12 10.78 -19.13
CA GLU A 61 -1.62 12.12 -18.79
C GLU A 61 -1.64 12.38 -17.28
N LYS A 62 -2.73 11.99 -16.61
CA LYS A 62 -2.88 12.16 -15.15
C LYS A 62 -1.96 11.25 -14.35
N VAL A 63 -1.76 10.00 -14.80
CA VAL A 63 -0.78 9.08 -14.20
C VAL A 63 0.64 9.63 -14.35
N LYS A 64 1.00 10.16 -15.51
CA LYS A 64 2.31 10.82 -15.70
C LYS A 64 2.48 12.02 -14.76
N ALA A 65 1.43 12.81 -14.55
CA ALA A 65 1.45 13.91 -13.59
C ALA A 65 1.65 13.41 -12.14
N LYS A 66 0.96 12.33 -11.75
CA LYS A 66 1.15 11.65 -10.45
C LYS A 66 2.60 11.19 -10.28
N GLU A 67 3.15 10.49 -11.28
CA GLU A 67 4.53 9.99 -11.25
C GLU A 67 5.53 11.13 -11.09
N ALA A 68 5.36 12.23 -11.84
CA ALA A 68 6.21 13.41 -11.72
C ALA A 68 6.11 14.06 -10.33
N ALA A 69 4.90 14.19 -9.77
CA ALA A 69 4.69 14.76 -8.43
C ALA A 69 5.33 13.90 -7.34
N VAL A 70 5.18 12.57 -7.42
CA VAL A 70 5.78 11.62 -6.48
C VAL A 70 7.30 11.59 -6.62
N ALA A 71 7.83 11.66 -7.84
CA ALA A 71 9.27 11.72 -8.08
C ALA A 71 9.89 13.00 -7.49
N ALA A 72 9.26 14.17 -7.74
CA ALA A 72 9.70 15.43 -7.17
C ALA A 72 9.64 15.43 -5.64
N TRP A 73 8.59 14.85 -5.05
CA TRP A 73 8.49 14.69 -3.60
C TRP A 73 9.59 13.78 -3.05
N ASN A 74 9.86 12.64 -3.72
CA ASN A 74 10.91 11.72 -3.31
C ASN A 74 12.30 12.38 -3.38
N GLU A 75 12.59 13.14 -4.42
CA GLU A 75 13.84 13.88 -4.58
C GLU A 75 14.02 14.92 -3.46
N ALA A 76 12.98 15.72 -3.20
CA ALA A 76 12.99 16.73 -2.15
C ALA A 76 13.11 16.14 -0.73
N ASN A 77 12.75 14.86 -0.54
CA ASN A 77 12.75 14.18 0.75
C ASN A 77 13.77 13.02 0.82
N ALA A 78 14.73 12.94 -0.11
CA ALA A 78 15.65 11.81 -0.23
C ALA A 78 16.42 11.52 1.08
N ASP A 79 16.95 12.56 1.74
CA ASP A 79 17.67 12.42 3.01
C ASP A 79 16.77 11.92 4.14
N LYS A 80 15.51 12.39 4.18
CA LYS A 80 14.52 11.97 5.18
C LYS A 80 14.12 10.51 4.98
N ILE A 81 13.92 10.08 3.74
CA ILE A 81 13.62 8.69 3.37
C ILE A 81 14.79 7.80 3.81
N LYS A 82 16.01 8.16 3.40
CA LYS A 82 17.21 7.39 3.75
C LYS A 82 17.41 7.27 5.26
N ALA A 83 17.27 8.37 6.01
CA ALA A 83 17.39 8.34 7.47
C ALA A 83 16.38 7.40 8.14
N ALA A 84 15.14 7.34 7.63
CA ALA A 84 14.14 6.42 8.16
C ALA A 84 14.41 4.96 7.77
N GLU A 85 14.93 4.70 6.57
CA GLU A 85 15.35 3.37 6.14
C GLU A 85 16.52 2.84 6.97
N ASP A 86 17.54 3.67 7.21
CA ASP A 86 18.70 3.35 8.04
C ASP A 86 18.24 3.05 9.49
N ALA A 87 17.42 3.94 10.08
CA ALA A 87 16.87 3.71 11.43
C ALA A 87 16.02 2.43 11.51
N ALA A 88 15.25 2.11 10.47
CA ALA A 88 14.47 0.88 10.42
C ALA A 88 15.36 -0.37 10.29
N SER A 89 16.47 -0.28 9.54
CA SER A 89 17.45 -1.35 9.40
C SER A 89 18.15 -1.63 10.72
N GLU A 90 18.68 -0.60 11.37
CA GLU A 90 19.35 -0.69 12.67
C GLU A 90 18.41 -1.28 13.74
N ALA A 91 17.19 -0.75 13.84
CA ALA A 91 16.19 -1.23 14.79
C ALA A 91 15.78 -2.70 14.57
N ARG A 92 15.81 -3.19 13.32
CA ARG A 92 15.55 -4.62 13.05
C ARG A 92 16.64 -5.50 13.67
N THR A 93 17.90 -5.08 13.56
CA THR A 93 19.05 -5.84 14.05
C THR A 93 19.32 -5.67 15.54
N SER A 94 18.92 -4.56 16.16
CA SER A 94 19.25 -4.25 17.56
C SER A 94 18.49 -5.08 18.60
N GLY A 95 17.36 -5.68 18.22
CA GLY A 95 16.46 -6.35 19.18
C GLY A 95 15.68 -5.38 20.09
N ASP A 96 15.94 -4.07 20.02
CA ASP A 96 15.30 -3.04 20.84
C ASP A 96 13.87 -2.74 20.32
N ALA A 97 12.88 -3.07 21.16
CA ALA A 97 11.48 -2.88 20.85
C ALA A 97 11.07 -1.40 20.69
N GLU A 98 11.64 -0.49 21.49
CA GLU A 98 11.35 0.94 21.40
C GLU A 98 12.02 1.55 20.16
N ALA A 99 13.24 1.13 19.83
CA ALA A 99 13.87 1.51 18.56
C ALA A 99 13.02 1.08 17.35
N ARG A 100 12.50 -0.15 17.35
CA ARG A 100 11.61 -0.66 16.29
C ARG A 100 10.31 0.14 16.19
N LYS A 101 9.71 0.47 17.32
CA LYS A 101 8.49 1.28 17.38
C LYS A 101 8.73 2.68 16.82
N LYS A 102 9.82 3.33 17.21
CA LYS A 102 10.20 4.67 16.72
C LYS A 102 10.48 4.67 15.23
N ALA A 103 11.29 3.74 14.74
CA ALA A 103 11.57 3.61 13.30
C ALA A 103 10.30 3.29 12.48
N GLY A 104 9.42 2.44 13.02
CA GLY A 104 8.13 2.13 12.40
C GLY A 104 7.15 3.32 12.38
N ALA A 105 7.22 4.23 13.34
CA ALA A 105 6.44 5.48 13.33
C ALA A 105 7.00 6.46 12.30
N ALA A 106 8.32 6.63 12.24
CA ALA A 106 8.98 7.50 11.26
C ALA A 106 8.70 7.06 9.82
N THR A 107 8.83 5.76 9.55
CA THR A 107 8.50 5.17 8.24
C THR A 107 7.05 5.44 7.85
N ARG A 108 6.11 5.26 8.79
CA ARG A 108 4.69 5.52 8.55
C ARG A 108 4.42 7.01 8.27
N ALA A 109 5.05 7.92 9.00
CA ALA A 109 4.90 9.35 8.76
C ALA A 109 5.34 9.74 7.34
N ILE A 110 6.50 9.25 6.89
CA ILE A 110 7.01 9.47 5.52
C ILE A 110 6.04 8.90 4.47
N GLN A 111 5.50 7.71 4.70
CA GLN A 111 4.51 7.11 3.80
C GLN A 111 3.22 7.94 3.73
N THR A 112 2.75 8.46 4.86
CA THR A 112 1.58 9.37 4.92
C THR A 112 1.84 10.65 4.14
N GLU A 113 2.99 11.28 4.31
CA GLU A 113 3.35 12.50 3.57
C GLU A 113 3.46 12.24 2.06
N ARG A 114 4.08 11.12 1.67
CA ARG A 114 4.16 10.70 0.27
C ARG A 114 2.76 10.47 -0.33
N ALA A 115 1.87 9.82 0.42
CA ALA A 115 0.48 9.60 0.00
C ALA A 115 -0.27 10.94 -0.14
N ALA A 116 -0.07 11.88 0.79
CA ALA A 116 -0.67 13.22 0.70
C ALA A 116 -0.18 13.98 -0.55
N ALA A 117 1.09 13.84 -0.93
CA ALA A 117 1.63 14.41 -2.17
C ALA A 117 1.00 13.82 -3.43
N ALA A 118 0.54 12.56 -3.39
CA ALA A 118 -0.14 11.89 -4.49
C ALA A 118 -1.67 12.08 -4.48
N ALA A 119 -2.26 12.48 -3.36
CA ALA A 119 -3.71 12.43 -3.14
C ALA A 119 -4.53 13.23 -4.18
N GLN A 120 -4.06 14.42 -4.55
CA GLN A 120 -4.75 15.21 -5.57
C GLN A 120 -4.69 14.53 -6.95
N ALA A 121 -3.54 13.97 -7.31
CA ALA A 121 -3.40 13.27 -8.59
C ALA A 121 -4.24 11.97 -8.62
N ASP A 122 -4.36 11.28 -7.49
CA ASP A 122 -5.26 10.14 -7.34
C ASP A 122 -6.73 10.54 -7.50
N ALA A 123 -7.15 11.66 -6.89
CA ALA A 123 -8.49 12.21 -7.08
C ALA A 123 -8.73 12.57 -8.56
N ASP A 124 -7.77 13.25 -9.19
CA ASP A 124 -7.85 13.64 -10.59
C ASP A 124 -7.96 12.44 -11.53
N ILE A 125 -7.25 11.35 -11.25
CA ILE A 125 -7.36 10.07 -11.98
C ILE A 125 -8.79 9.54 -11.94
N LEU A 126 -9.42 9.53 -10.75
CA LEU A 126 -10.79 9.03 -10.60
C LEU A 126 -11.83 9.91 -11.31
N THR A 127 -11.55 11.19 -11.59
CA THR A 127 -12.47 12.05 -12.36
C THR A 127 -12.63 11.63 -13.82
N VAL A 128 -11.72 10.82 -14.37
CA VAL A 128 -11.84 10.26 -15.74
C VAL A 128 -12.88 9.14 -15.81
N LEU A 129 -13.18 8.53 -14.66
CA LEU A 129 -14.06 7.38 -14.56
C LEU A 129 -15.51 7.80 -14.35
N THR A 130 -16.44 7.05 -14.94
CA THR A 130 -17.85 7.13 -14.57
C THR A 130 -18.06 6.57 -13.16
N ASP A 131 -19.19 6.89 -12.51
CA ASP A 131 -19.46 6.38 -11.16
C ASP A 131 -19.58 4.84 -11.13
N ASP A 132 -20.12 4.23 -12.18
CA ASP A 132 -20.12 2.78 -12.34
C ASP A 132 -18.70 2.21 -12.43
N GLN A 133 -17.81 2.86 -13.19
CA GLN A 133 -16.41 2.46 -13.30
C GLN A 133 -15.65 2.64 -11.98
N LYS A 134 -15.91 3.73 -11.23
CA LYS A 134 -15.36 3.93 -9.87
C LYS A 134 -15.80 2.81 -8.93
N ASN A 135 -17.06 2.39 -8.98
CA ASN A 135 -17.57 1.27 -8.18
C ASN A 135 -16.92 -0.06 -8.56
N VAL A 136 -16.73 -0.32 -9.87
CA VAL A 136 -16.00 -1.51 -10.34
C VAL A 136 -14.55 -1.49 -9.83
N TRP A 137 -13.87 -0.34 -9.94
CA TRP A 137 -12.50 -0.20 -9.48
C TRP A 137 -12.37 -0.39 -7.96
N ALA A 138 -13.25 0.22 -7.17
CA ALA A 138 -13.29 0.05 -5.72
C ALA A 138 -13.53 -1.44 -5.34
N GLY A 139 -14.43 -2.12 -6.05
CA GLY A 139 -14.68 -3.55 -5.90
C GLY A 139 -13.45 -4.41 -6.20
N TYR A 140 -12.71 -4.08 -7.26
CA TYR A 140 -11.46 -4.75 -7.61
C TYR A 140 -10.38 -4.53 -6.54
N GLN A 141 -10.17 -3.30 -6.09
CA GLN A 141 -9.17 -2.98 -5.05
C GLN A 141 -9.49 -3.71 -3.74
N LEU A 142 -10.76 -3.71 -3.31
CA LEU A 142 -11.23 -4.43 -2.13
C LEU A 142 -11.03 -5.94 -2.29
N CYS A 143 -11.30 -6.50 -3.47
CA CYS A 143 -11.08 -7.90 -3.79
C CYS A 143 -9.59 -8.28 -3.67
N GLN A 144 -8.67 -7.48 -4.24
CA GLN A 144 -7.23 -7.72 -4.15
C GLN A 144 -6.73 -7.72 -2.69
N ALA A 145 -7.16 -6.74 -1.90
CA ALA A 145 -6.81 -6.69 -0.47
C ALA A 145 -7.35 -7.90 0.29
N THR A 146 -8.57 -8.32 -0.04
CA THR A 146 -9.26 -9.47 0.57
C THR A 146 -8.58 -10.79 0.19
N LEU A 147 -8.30 -11.02 -1.09
CA LEU A 147 -7.64 -12.25 -1.56
C LEU A 147 -6.25 -12.40 -0.94
N ARG A 148 -5.48 -11.31 -0.78
CA ARG A 148 -4.19 -11.35 -0.06
C ARG A 148 -4.34 -11.82 1.38
N ARG A 149 -5.44 -11.50 2.06
CA ARG A 149 -5.72 -11.97 3.43
C ARG A 149 -5.97 -13.47 3.48
N TYR A 150 -6.69 -14.01 2.50
CA TYR A 150 -7.07 -15.42 2.43
C TYR A 150 -6.15 -16.29 1.55
N GLN A 151 -5.08 -15.71 0.96
CA GLN A 151 -4.18 -16.40 0.01
C GLN A 151 -3.60 -17.71 0.55
N ARG A 152 -3.41 -17.81 1.88
CA ARG A 152 -2.85 -19.00 2.54
C ARG A 152 -3.80 -20.18 2.63
N LEU A 153 -5.09 -19.96 2.38
CA LEU A 153 -6.12 -21.00 2.45
C LEU A 153 -6.30 -21.78 1.14
N GLY A 154 -5.59 -21.38 0.07
CA GLY A 154 -5.68 -22.03 -1.23
C GLY A 154 -7.11 -22.02 -1.78
N LEU A 155 -7.71 -20.83 -1.93
CA LEU A 155 -9.08 -20.70 -2.41
C LEU A 155 -9.23 -21.27 -3.82
N GLU A 156 -10.28 -22.06 -4.04
CA GLU A 156 -10.64 -22.57 -5.36
C GLU A 156 -11.22 -21.46 -6.25
N GLU A 157 -11.21 -21.66 -7.57
CA GLU A 157 -11.69 -20.67 -8.54
C GLU A 157 -13.13 -20.22 -8.27
N GLU A 158 -14.03 -21.15 -7.91
CA GLU A 158 -15.41 -20.83 -7.55
C GLU A 158 -15.49 -19.95 -6.29
N GLN A 159 -14.64 -20.23 -5.30
CA GLN A 159 -14.57 -19.42 -4.07
C GLN A 159 -14.03 -18.02 -4.38
N VAL A 160 -12.99 -17.91 -5.22
CA VAL A 160 -12.45 -16.62 -5.67
C VAL A 160 -13.53 -15.81 -6.38
N ALA A 161 -14.34 -16.42 -7.25
CA ALA A 161 -15.46 -15.76 -7.92
C ALA A 161 -16.51 -15.24 -6.92
N LYS A 162 -16.86 -16.04 -5.90
CA LYS A 162 -17.77 -15.61 -4.82
C LYS A 162 -17.19 -14.47 -3.99
N VAL A 163 -15.88 -14.49 -3.70
CA VAL A 163 -15.19 -13.38 -3.01
C VAL A 163 -15.24 -12.11 -3.86
N LYS A 164 -14.98 -12.19 -5.18
CA LYS A 164 -15.07 -11.04 -6.10
C LYS A 164 -16.48 -10.44 -6.10
N ALA A 165 -17.51 -11.28 -6.15
CA ALA A 165 -18.91 -10.83 -6.08
C ALA A 165 -19.24 -10.15 -4.75
N ALA A 166 -18.83 -10.74 -3.61
CA ALA A 166 -19.04 -10.15 -2.29
C ALA A 166 -18.32 -8.80 -2.13
N CYS A 167 -17.09 -8.69 -2.66
CA CYS A 167 -16.33 -7.44 -2.65
C CYS A 167 -16.98 -6.37 -3.53
N ALA A 168 -17.56 -6.72 -4.68
CA ALA A 168 -18.28 -5.78 -5.53
C ALA A 168 -19.53 -5.21 -4.83
N VAL A 169 -20.27 -6.03 -4.08
CA VAL A 169 -21.41 -5.57 -3.26
C VAL A 169 -20.93 -4.65 -2.14
N ALA A 170 -19.92 -5.08 -1.38
CA ALA A 170 -19.36 -4.30 -0.28
C ALA A 170 -18.78 -2.96 -0.76
N ALA A 171 -18.12 -2.92 -1.92
CA ALA A 171 -17.60 -1.68 -2.48
C ALA A 171 -18.69 -0.67 -2.81
N LYS A 172 -19.85 -1.10 -3.34
CA LYS A 172 -21.00 -0.21 -3.56
C LYS A 172 -21.58 0.34 -2.26
N GLU A 173 -21.65 -0.49 -1.21
CA GLU A 173 -22.05 -0.01 0.12
C GLU A 173 -21.04 1.00 0.66
N LEU A 174 -19.73 0.76 0.49
CA LEU A 174 -18.67 1.65 0.97
C LEU A 174 -18.63 2.99 0.21
N THR A 175 -18.86 3.01 -1.10
CA THR A 175 -18.87 4.26 -1.88
C THR A 175 -20.08 5.13 -1.60
N ALA A 176 -21.16 4.56 -1.07
CA ALA A 176 -22.34 5.31 -0.62
C ALA A 176 -22.16 5.98 0.76
N ILE A 177 -21.12 5.63 1.52
CA ILE A 177 -20.85 6.21 2.84
C ILE A 177 -20.03 7.49 2.67
N GLU A 178 -20.64 8.62 2.99
CA GLU A 178 -20.01 9.94 2.96
C GLU A 178 -19.38 10.31 4.30
N GLY A 179 -18.33 11.13 4.27
CA GLY A 179 -17.68 11.65 5.48
C GLY A 179 -16.67 10.70 6.14
N ASP A 180 -16.07 11.20 7.24
CA ASP A 180 -15.07 10.50 8.07
C ASP A 180 -15.37 10.65 9.59
N ASP A 181 -16.62 10.99 9.94
CA ASP A 181 -17.03 11.05 11.33
C ASP A 181 -17.17 9.65 11.96
N LYS A 182 -17.54 9.62 13.24
CA LYS A 182 -17.68 8.38 14.01
C LYS A 182 -18.77 7.46 13.43
N ASP A 183 -19.84 8.02 12.87
CA ASP A 183 -20.96 7.25 12.34
C ASP A 183 -20.59 6.66 10.97
N ALA A 184 -19.97 7.44 10.08
CA ALA A 184 -19.40 6.95 8.83
C ALA A 184 -18.39 5.81 9.08
N LYS A 185 -17.52 5.94 10.08
CA LYS A 185 -16.57 4.88 10.50
C LYS A 185 -17.29 3.63 11.00
N LYS A 186 -18.37 3.78 11.75
CA LYS A 186 -19.18 2.67 12.25
C LYS A 186 -19.88 1.94 11.10
N GLU A 187 -20.41 2.65 10.13
CA GLU A 187 -21.05 2.06 8.95
C GLU A 187 -20.04 1.29 8.10
N ARG A 188 -18.86 1.86 7.82
CA ARG A 188 -17.78 1.16 7.10
C ARG A 188 -17.39 -0.14 7.81
N SER A 189 -17.24 -0.08 9.14
CA SER A 189 -16.96 -1.26 9.97
C SER A 189 -18.07 -2.33 9.88
N ALA A 190 -19.33 -1.90 9.77
CA ALA A 190 -20.45 -2.83 9.57
C ALA A 190 -20.37 -3.51 8.19
N VAL A 191 -20.06 -2.77 7.11
CA VAL A 191 -19.85 -3.35 5.77
C VAL A 191 -18.69 -4.34 5.77
N ASP A 192 -17.55 -3.98 6.36
CA ASP A 192 -16.40 -4.88 6.52
C ASP A 192 -16.77 -6.14 7.31
N GLY A 193 -17.58 -5.99 8.37
CA GLY A 193 -18.09 -7.09 9.17
C GLY A 193 -18.96 -8.05 8.35
N LYS A 194 -19.87 -7.53 7.51
CA LYS A 194 -20.70 -8.34 6.60
C LYS A 194 -19.85 -9.06 5.56
N LEU A 195 -18.89 -8.37 4.93
CA LEU A 195 -17.98 -8.97 3.95
C LEU A 195 -17.20 -10.13 4.58
N ARG A 196 -16.60 -9.90 5.75
CA ARG A 196 -15.87 -10.94 6.49
C ARG A 196 -16.78 -12.13 6.81
N TRP A 197 -17.99 -11.88 7.31
CA TRP A 197 -18.94 -12.95 7.61
C TRP A 197 -19.30 -13.76 6.37
N ALA A 198 -19.61 -13.10 5.24
CA ALA A 198 -19.93 -13.78 3.99
C ALA A 198 -18.79 -14.70 3.54
N ILE A 199 -17.54 -14.24 3.64
CA ILE A 199 -16.39 -15.05 3.29
C ILE A 199 -16.25 -16.23 4.25
N GLU A 200 -16.16 -15.97 5.55
CA GLU A 200 -15.79 -16.98 6.54
C GLU A 200 -16.90 -18.01 6.75
N ALA A 201 -18.16 -17.57 6.85
CA ALA A 201 -19.29 -18.45 7.13
C ALA A 201 -19.86 -19.13 5.88
N ILE A 202 -19.85 -18.47 4.72
CA ILE A 202 -20.57 -18.94 3.52
C ILE A 202 -19.62 -19.45 2.43
N ILE A 203 -18.50 -18.77 2.19
CA ILE A 203 -17.62 -19.08 1.05
C ILE A 203 -16.55 -20.12 1.43
N LEU A 204 -15.93 -19.99 2.60
CA LEU A 204 -14.90 -20.93 3.04
C LEU A 204 -15.50 -22.30 3.37
N THR A 205 -14.71 -23.34 3.15
CA THR A 205 -15.05 -24.70 3.61
C THR A 205 -14.86 -24.82 5.12
N PRO A 206 -15.45 -25.85 5.77
CA PRO A 206 -15.18 -26.13 7.19
C PRO A 206 -13.69 -26.27 7.51
N ASP A 207 -12.94 -26.98 6.67
CA ASP A 207 -11.50 -27.21 6.88
C ASP A 207 -10.70 -25.90 6.77
N GLN A 208 -11.03 -25.03 5.81
CA GLN A 208 -10.39 -23.73 5.66
C GLN A 208 -10.70 -22.81 6.86
N ARG A 209 -11.93 -22.84 7.39
CA ARG A 209 -12.27 -22.13 8.64
C ARG A 209 -11.44 -22.63 9.82
N GLN A 210 -11.34 -23.95 9.99
CA GLN A 210 -10.54 -24.54 11.06
C GLN A 210 -9.06 -24.17 10.94
N ALA A 211 -8.50 -24.17 9.72
CA ALA A 211 -7.13 -23.74 9.47
C ALA A 211 -6.89 -22.26 9.83
N MET A 212 -7.87 -21.39 9.53
CA MET A 212 -7.82 -19.98 9.87
C MET A 212 -7.85 -19.75 11.40
N GLU A 213 -8.69 -20.48 12.13
CA GLU A 213 -8.77 -20.43 13.60
C GLU A 213 -7.48 -20.95 14.26
N ALA A 214 -6.92 -22.06 13.76
CA ALA A 214 -5.64 -22.56 14.25
C ALA A 214 -4.51 -21.52 14.06
N ALA A 215 -4.50 -20.82 12.92
CA ALA A 215 -3.51 -19.78 12.63
C ALA A 215 -3.69 -18.50 13.48
N SER A 216 -4.89 -18.23 14.00
CA SER A 216 -5.13 -17.11 14.92
C SER A 216 -4.77 -17.49 16.36
N ALA A 217 -5.10 -18.71 16.80
CA ALA A 217 -4.77 -19.24 18.12
C ALA A 217 -3.25 -19.40 18.35
N GLY A 218 -2.48 -19.75 17.31
CA GLY A 218 -1.02 -19.80 17.39
C GLY A 218 -0.37 -18.43 17.66
N ARG A 219 -1.00 -17.33 17.23
CA ARG A 219 -0.49 -15.96 17.43
C ARG A 219 -0.71 -15.43 18.84
N THR A 220 -1.79 -15.83 19.52
CA THR A 220 -2.05 -15.42 20.91
C THR A 220 -1.17 -16.17 21.90
N ARG A 221 -0.85 -17.45 21.66
CA ARG A 221 -0.04 -18.27 22.57
C ARG A 221 1.43 -17.85 22.61
N GLY A 222 2.01 -17.43 21.48
CA GLY A 222 3.40 -16.94 21.42
C GLY A 222 3.63 -15.61 22.16
N LYS A 223 2.58 -14.82 22.41
CA LYS A 223 2.68 -13.54 23.13
C LYS A 223 2.65 -13.68 24.66
N ALA A 224 2.19 -14.83 25.18
CA ALA A 224 2.07 -15.07 26.62
C ALA A 224 3.28 -15.79 27.25
N ALA A 225 4.18 -16.36 26.44
CA ALA A 225 5.29 -17.18 26.91
C ALA A 225 6.61 -16.40 27.15
N GLU A 226 6.61 -15.08 27.01
CA GLU A 226 7.84 -14.25 27.01
C GLU A 226 7.81 -13.13 28.07
N THR A 227 7.16 -13.39 29.21
CA THR A 227 7.38 -12.58 30.43
C THR A 227 8.45 -13.29 31.26
N PRO A 228 9.73 -12.88 31.23
CA PRO A 228 10.72 -13.41 32.15
C PRO A 228 10.27 -13.10 33.58
N GLU A 229 10.19 -14.12 34.44
CA GLU A 229 10.05 -13.95 35.87
C GLU A 229 11.21 -13.06 36.34
N THR A 230 10.91 -11.82 36.71
CA THR A 230 11.84 -10.96 37.42
C THR A 230 12.23 -11.69 38.71
N PRO A 231 13.50 -12.07 38.92
CA PRO A 231 13.90 -12.69 40.16
C PRO A 231 13.60 -11.73 41.32
N ALA A 232 12.98 -12.26 42.37
CA ALA A 232 12.59 -11.49 43.54
C ALA A 232 13.80 -10.70 44.10
N PRO A 233 13.61 -9.44 44.52
CA PRO A 233 14.70 -8.66 45.11
C PRO A 233 15.20 -9.37 46.38
N GLU A 234 16.47 -9.77 46.36
CA GLU A 234 17.16 -10.29 47.54
C GLU A 234 17.08 -9.25 48.65
N THR A 235 16.56 -9.68 49.80
CA THR A 235 16.43 -8.84 50.99
C THR A 235 17.83 -8.62 51.56
N PRO A 236 18.30 -7.37 51.74
CA PRO A 236 19.63 -7.13 52.30
C PRO A 236 19.67 -7.62 53.76
N GLU A 237 20.58 -8.55 54.03
CA GLU A 237 20.94 -8.99 55.38
C GLU A 237 21.47 -7.79 56.19
N ALA A 238 20.92 -7.59 57.38
CA ALA A 238 21.35 -6.54 58.29
C ALA A 238 22.74 -6.89 58.89
N PRO A 239 23.67 -5.92 58.98
CA PRO A 239 24.97 -6.14 59.59
C PRO A 239 24.85 -6.36 61.10
N GLN A 240 25.60 -7.35 61.61
CA GLN A 240 25.76 -7.65 63.04
C GLN A 240 26.69 -6.66 63.75
#